data_AF-A0A354TK30-F1
#
_entry.id   AF-A0A354TK30-F1
#
_cell.length_a   1.000
_cell.length_b   1.000
_cell.length_c   1.000
_cell.angle_alpha   90.00
_cell.angle_beta   90.00
_cell.angle_gamma   90.00
#
_symmetry.space_group_name_H-M   'P 1'
#
loop_
_entity.id
_entity.type
_entity.pdbx_description
1 polymer ?
#
loop_
_entity_poly.entity_id
_entity_poly.type
_entity_poly.pdbx_seq_one_letter_code
_entity_poly.pdbx_strand_id
1 'polypeptide(L)'
;MPVQRLWLQVAAFLALVWGAVAAVMWVTEDSVFSPEKTLALMEQAPWFGDADLDSKQRLQHLDNVITSVIRLDFNQRSTMREDGLEIMDRFFKSLTDEEKGAYISRTVEENLKAVMKGLEKLPAEDRRRIIGGIHREMKKKSADNPEMQLLLDQDAASFEKTFTKDIGTFFKEAPLSMKLEMAPMLEGMQGRMQGMRMR
;
A
#
# COMPACT_ATOMS: atom_id res chain seq x y z
N MET A 1 25.41 19.22 -48.11
CA MET A 1 25.85 18.45 -46.92
C MET A 1 25.57 19.05 -45.53
N PRO A 2 24.96 20.24 -45.31
CA PRO A 2 24.71 20.72 -43.94
C PRO A 2 23.55 20.00 -43.24
N VAL A 3 22.55 19.53 -44.01
CA VAL A 3 21.38 18.81 -43.50
C VAL A 3 21.76 17.47 -42.87
N GLN A 4 22.68 16.70 -43.47
CA GLN A 4 23.17 15.44 -42.89
C GLN A 4 23.91 15.64 -41.55
N ARG A 5 24.65 16.73 -41.41
CA ARG A 5 25.39 17.06 -40.17
C ARG A 5 24.42 17.45 -39.04
N LEU A 6 23.35 18.17 -39.36
CA LEU A 6 22.26 18.48 -38.42
C LEU A 6 21.55 17.21 -37.94
N TRP A 7 21.19 16.30 -38.85
CA TRP A 7 20.55 15.03 -38.47
C TRP A 7 21.45 14.15 -37.60
N LEU A 8 22.76 14.10 -37.88
CA LEU A 8 23.72 13.39 -37.04
C LEU A 8 23.84 14.00 -35.64
N GLN A 9 23.82 15.33 -35.52
CA GLN A 9 23.83 16.02 -34.22
C GLN A 9 22.54 15.78 -33.42
N VAL A 10 21.39 15.81 -34.09
CA VAL A 10 20.09 15.49 -33.48
C VAL A 10 20.07 14.04 -33.01
N ALA A 11 20.52 13.10 -33.83
CA ALA A 11 20.60 11.69 -33.46
C ALA A 11 21.57 11.44 -32.30
N ALA A 12 22.73 12.10 -32.31
CA ALA A 12 23.71 11.99 -31.23
C ALA A 12 23.18 12.57 -29.91
N PHE A 13 22.49 13.72 -29.96
CA PHE A 13 21.85 14.30 -28.80
C PHE A 13 20.74 13.39 -28.26
N LEU A 14 19.90 12.83 -29.14
CA LEU A 14 18.85 11.90 -28.76
C LEU A 14 19.42 10.64 -28.09
N ALA A 15 20.50 10.08 -28.65
CA ALA A 15 21.20 8.94 -28.08
C ALA A 15 21.80 9.26 -26.71
N LEU A 16 22.35 10.46 -26.52
CA LEU A 16 22.86 10.93 -25.23
C LEU A 16 21.75 11.05 -24.18
N VAL A 17 20.59 11.60 -24.57
CA VAL A 17 19.42 11.72 -23.68
C VAL A 17 18.91 10.34 -23.27
N TRP A 18 18.73 9.43 -24.23
CA TRP A 18 18.29 8.06 -23.92
C TRP A 18 19.33 7.27 -23.13
N GLY A 19 20.63 7.48 -23.39
CA GLY A 19 21.70 6.89 -22.59
C GLY A 19 21.68 7.37 -21.13
N ALA A 20 21.42 8.66 -20.91
CA ALA A 20 21.24 9.21 -19.57
C ALA A 20 20.00 8.64 -18.87
N VAL A 21 18.87 8.51 -19.57
CA VAL A 21 17.66 7.87 -19.03
C VAL A 21 17.91 6.42 -18.67
N ALA A 22 18.59 5.65 -19.54
CA ALA A 22 18.96 4.26 -19.26
C ALA A 22 19.90 4.14 -18.06
N ALA A 23 20.88 5.03 -17.92
CA ALA A 23 21.77 5.06 -16.78
C ALA A 23 21.03 5.36 -15.47
N VAL A 24 20.07 6.30 -15.48
CA VAL A 24 19.21 6.59 -14.32
C VAL A 24 18.32 5.40 -14.00
N MET A 25 17.68 4.78 -14.99
CA MET A 25 16.84 3.60 -14.78
C MET A 25 17.65 2.44 -14.17
N TRP A 26 18.85 2.19 -14.68
CA TRP A 26 19.74 1.15 -14.16
C TRP A 26 20.21 1.43 -12.73
N VAL A 27 20.63 2.66 -12.43
CA VAL A 27 21.06 3.05 -11.07
C VAL A 27 19.90 3.02 -10.07
N THR A 28 18.68 3.32 -10.52
CA THR A 28 17.49 3.31 -9.66
C THR A 28 16.78 1.97 -9.64
N GLU A 29 17.22 0.97 -10.42
CA GLU A 29 16.52 -0.30 -10.58
C GLU A 29 16.32 -1.03 -9.24
N ASP A 30 17.35 -1.06 -8.38
CA ASP A 30 17.26 -1.64 -7.03
C ASP A 30 16.40 -0.80 -6.06
N SER A 31 16.14 0.46 -6.41
CA SER A 31 15.34 1.39 -5.60
C SER A 31 13.88 1.49 -6.03
N VAL A 32 13.54 0.98 -7.23
CA VAL A 32 12.17 0.99 -7.76
C VAL A 32 11.43 -0.23 -7.25
N PHE A 33 10.54 0.01 -6.29
CA PHE A 33 9.58 -0.96 -5.79
C PHE A 33 8.49 -1.17 -6.82
N SER A 34 8.22 -2.43 -7.17
CA SER A 34 7.14 -2.82 -8.10
C SER A 34 6.35 -4.01 -7.55
N PRO A 35 5.11 -4.23 -8.02
CA PRO A 35 4.33 -5.41 -7.66
C PRO A 35 5.10 -6.71 -7.89
N GLU A 36 5.74 -6.86 -9.04
CA GLU A 36 6.45 -8.07 -9.46
C GLU A 36 7.66 -8.33 -8.57
N LYS A 37 8.45 -7.29 -8.26
CA LYS A 37 9.59 -7.40 -7.34
C LYS A 37 9.15 -7.74 -5.93
N THR A 38 8.02 -7.20 -5.49
CA THR A 38 7.46 -7.49 -4.16
C THR A 38 6.98 -8.94 -4.08
N LEU A 39 6.29 -9.43 -5.12
CA LEU A 39 5.88 -10.83 -5.21
C LEU A 39 7.08 -11.77 -5.29
N ALA A 40 8.11 -11.41 -6.06
CA ALA A 40 9.35 -12.18 -6.11
C ALA A 40 10.04 -12.27 -4.74
N LEU A 41 10.07 -11.18 -3.96
CA LEU A 41 10.59 -11.20 -2.58
C LEU A 41 9.77 -12.12 -1.66
N MET A 42 8.45 -12.18 -1.83
CA MET A 42 7.59 -13.09 -1.07
C MET A 42 7.80 -14.55 -1.50
N GLU A 43 7.92 -14.81 -2.80
CA GLU A 43 8.12 -16.15 -3.36
C GLU A 43 9.49 -16.73 -3.00
N GLN A 44 10.52 -15.89 -2.91
CA GLN A 44 11.89 -16.27 -2.57
C GLN A 44 12.16 -16.23 -1.06
N ALA A 45 11.12 -16.38 -0.23
CA ALA A 45 11.31 -16.37 1.21
C ALA A 45 12.30 -17.48 1.62
N PRO A 46 13.38 -17.14 2.34
CA PRO A 46 14.50 -18.07 2.56
C PRO A 46 14.09 -19.33 3.35
N TRP A 47 13.06 -19.21 4.19
CA TRP A 47 12.52 -20.33 4.96
C TRP A 47 11.71 -21.34 4.15
N PHE A 48 11.44 -21.09 2.86
CA PHE A 48 10.91 -22.12 1.98
C PHE A 48 11.97 -23.17 1.60
N GLY A 49 13.24 -22.77 1.57
CA GLY A 49 14.37 -23.66 1.28
C GLY A 49 15.10 -24.16 2.52
N ASP A 50 15.03 -23.41 3.63
CA ASP A 50 15.71 -23.73 4.89
C ASP A 50 14.80 -23.48 6.09
N ALA A 51 14.22 -24.55 6.64
CA ALA A 51 13.31 -24.46 7.78
C ALA A 51 13.99 -24.03 9.08
N ASP A 52 15.33 -24.19 9.18
CA ASP A 52 16.13 -23.89 10.37
C ASP A 52 16.80 -22.51 10.28
N LEU A 53 16.37 -21.67 9.32
CA LEU A 53 16.90 -20.33 9.11
C LEU A 53 16.85 -19.51 10.42
N ASP A 54 17.96 -18.82 10.70
CA ASP A 54 18.08 -17.99 11.90
C ASP A 54 16.98 -16.92 11.98
N SER A 55 16.41 -16.75 13.17
CA SER A 55 15.29 -15.83 13.41
C SER A 55 15.61 -14.39 13.01
N LYS A 56 16.88 -13.94 13.10
CA LYS A 56 17.26 -12.58 12.69
C LYS A 56 17.23 -12.45 11.16
N GLN A 57 17.66 -13.48 10.44
CA GLN A 57 17.62 -13.49 8.97
C GLN A 57 16.16 -13.52 8.48
N ARG A 58 15.32 -14.32 9.14
CA ARG A 58 13.89 -14.38 8.86
C ARG A 58 13.21 -13.02 9.05
N LEU A 59 13.48 -12.34 10.17
CA LEU A 59 12.98 -11.00 10.45
C LEU A 59 13.49 -9.94 9.46
N GLN A 60 14.77 -10.02 9.06
CA GLN A 60 15.33 -9.08 8.08
C GLN A 60 14.65 -9.23 6.71
N HIS A 61 14.38 -10.46 6.28
CA HIS A 61 13.66 -10.69 5.03
C HIS A 61 12.22 -10.19 5.10
N LEU A 62 11.54 -10.45 6.23
CA LEU A 62 10.20 -9.92 6.48
C LEU A 62 10.18 -8.38 6.43
N ASP A 63 11.19 -7.72 6.99
CA ASP A 63 11.35 -6.27 6.94
C ASP A 63 11.47 -5.73 5.51
N ASN A 64 12.21 -6.43 4.65
CA ASN A 64 12.33 -6.08 3.24
C ASN A 64 10.99 -6.21 2.51
N VAL A 65 10.23 -7.28 2.77
CA VAL A 65 8.90 -7.47 2.18
C VAL A 65 7.94 -6.36 2.65
N ILE A 66 7.88 -6.09 3.96
CA ILE A 66 7.04 -5.02 4.53
C ILE A 66 7.37 -3.67 3.90
N THR A 67 8.66 -3.35 3.80
CA THR A 67 9.14 -2.11 3.19
C THR A 67 8.71 -2.02 1.74
N SER A 68 8.82 -3.11 0.99
CA SER A 68 8.41 -3.17 -0.42
C SER A 68 6.91 -2.89 -0.57
N VAL A 69 6.07 -3.55 0.23
CA VAL A 69 4.60 -3.39 0.20
C VAL A 69 4.16 -1.96 0.55
N ILE A 70 4.79 -1.33 1.55
CA ILE A 70 4.47 0.05 1.97
C ILE A 70 4.85 1.06 0.89
N ARG A 71 5.93 0.81 0.15
CA ARG A 71 6.42 1.70 -0.92
C ARG A 71 5.54 1.69 -2.17
N LEU A 72 4.77 0.62 -2.39
CA LEU A 72 3.84 0.54 -3.52
C LEU A 72 2.76 1.64 -3.41
N ASP A 73 2.26 2.11 -4.55
CA ASP A 73 1.03 2.90 -4.57
C ASP A 73 -0.22 2.00 -4.50
N PHE A 74 -1.40 2.63 -4.48
CA PHE A 74 -2.67 1.92 -4.39
C PHE A 74 -2.93 1.01 -5.59
N ASN A 75 -2.68 1.47 -6.82
CA ASN A 75 -2.92 0.68 -8.03
C ASN A 75 -1.95 -0.50 -8.10
N GLN A 76 -0.70 -0.26 -7.73
CA GLN A 76 0.32 -1.30 -7.61
C GLN A 76 -0.07 -2.36 -6.58
N ARG A 77 -0.57 -1.98 -5.40
CA ARG A 77 -1.09 -2.94 -4.41
C ARG A 77 -2.33 -3.69 -4.91
N SER A 78 -3.23 -3.05 -5.64
CA SER A 78 -4.39 -3.74 -6.24
C SER A 78 -3.94 -4.79 -7.23
N THR A 79 -3.06 -4.40 -8.17
CA THR A 79 -2.45 -5.30 -9.17
C THR A 79 -1.76 -6.47 -8.49
N MET A 80 -0.97 -6.21 -7.44
CA MET A 80 -0.29 -7.25 -6.68
C MET A 80 -1.24 -8.30 -6.08
N ARG A 81 -2.42 -7.89 -5.60
CA ARG A 81 -3.43 -8.84 -5.07
C ARG A 81 -4.18 -9.60 -6.17
N GLU A 82 -4.43 -8.94 -7.30
CA GLU A 82 -5.13 -9.53 -8.43
C GLU A 82 -4.25 -10.60 -9.11
N ASP A 83 -2.99 -10.27 -9.36
CA ASP A 83 -2.06 -11.13 -10.10
C ASP A 83 -1.29 -12.11 -9.20
N GLY A 84 -1.07 -11.74 -7.94
CA GLY A 84 -0.18 -12.44 -7.01
C GLY A 84 -0.86 -13.19 -5.87
N LEU A 85 -2.18 -13.42 -5.94
CA LEU A 85 -2.97 -13.95 -4.82
C LEU A 85 -2.38 -15.24 -4.23
N GLU A 86 -1.97 -16.19 -5.07
CA GLU A 86 -1.41 -17.48 -4.62
C GLU A 86 -0.05 -17.31 -3.91
N ILE A 87 0.82 -16.44 -4.43
CA ILE A 87 2.14 -16.15 -3.85
C ILE A 87 1.95 -15.48 -2.49
N MET A 88 1.06 -14.48 -2.42
CA MET A 88 0.74 -13.78 -1.18
C MET A 88 0.15 -14.71 -0.12
N ASP A 89 -0.80 -15.57 -0.51
CA ASP A 89 -1.43 -16.54 0.40
C ASP A 89 -0.40 -17.54 0.94
N ARG A 90 0.44 -18.12 0.07
CA ARG A 90 1.52 -19.02 0.48
C ARG A 90 2.49 -18.33 1.44
N PHE A 91 2.95 -17.13 1.09
CA PHE A 91 3.85 -16.34 1.93
C PHE A 91 3.22 -16.08 3.30
N PHE A 92 1.99 -15.58 3.34
CA PHE A 92 1.32 -15.23 4.58
C PHE A 92 1.06 -16.45 5.48
N LYS A 93 0.70 -17.61 4.89
CA LYS A 93 0.54 -18.88 5.62
C LYS A 93 1.85 -19.40 6.21
N SER A 94 2.98 -19.06 5.62
CA SER A 94 4.31 -19.45 6.10
C SER A 94 4.84 -18.59 7.26
N LEU A 95 4.12 -17.52 7.63
CA LEU A 95 4.47 -16.65 8.75
C LEU A 95 4.00 -17.25 10.09
N THR A 96 4.81 -17.08 11.13
CA THR A 96 4.37 -17.28 12.52
C THR A 96 3.34 -16.22 12.90
N ASP A 97 2.62 -16.41 14.00
CA ASP A 97 1.60 -15.46 14.41
C ASP A 97 2.19 -14.12 14.84
N GLU A 98 3.37 -14.13 15.45
CA GLU A 98 4.16 -12.92 15.78
C GLU A 98 4.51 -12.14 14.50
N GLU A 99 4.92 -12.84 13.45
CA GLU A 99 5.33 -12.22 12.19
C GLU A 99 4.15 -11.72 11.35
N LYS A 100 3.03 -12.44 11.35
CA LYS A 100 1.76 -11.91 10.82
C LYS A 100 1.40 -10.64 11.57
N GLY A 101 1.50 -10.65 12.90
CA GLY A 101 1.34 -9.51 13.78
C GLY A 101 2.15 -8.30 13.35
N ALA A 102 3.46 -8.50 13.16
CA ALA A 102 4.39 -7.46 12.73
C ALA A 102 4.10 -6.96 11.31
N TYR A 103 3.87 -7.87 10.36
CA TYR A 103 3.55 -7.56 8.97
C TYR A 103 2.31 -6.68 8.86
N ILE A 104 1.21 -7.12 9.47
CA ILE A 104 -0.08 -6.41 9.41
C ILE A 104 0.03 -5.08 10.13
N SER A 105 0.57 -5.05 11.35
CA SER A 105 0.62 -3.80 12.12
C SER A 105 1.40 -2.72 11.38
N ARG A 106 2.56 -3.05 10.80
CA ARG A 106 3.40 -2.08 10.10
C ARG A 106 2.82 -1.65 8.76
N THR A 107 2.27 -2.58 7.98
CA THR A 107 1.66 -2.24 6.68
C THR A 107 0.38 -1.42 6.86
N VAL A 108 -0.48 -1.80 7.81
CA VAL A 108 -1.72 -1.08 8.12
C VAL A 108 -1.44 0.31 8.67
N GLU A 109 -0.50 0.44 9.62
CA GLU A 109 -0.19 1.74 10.25
C GLU A 109 0.35 2.76 9.24
N GLU A 110 1.32 2.38 8.40
CA GLU A 110 1.87 3.30 7.40
C GLU A 110 0.84 3.62 6.30
N ASN A 111 0.01 2.64 5.88
CA ASN A 111 -1.07 2.89 4.94
C ASN A 111 -2.12 3.87 5.51
N LEU A 112 -2.49 3.70 6.78
CA LEU A 112 -3.41 4.61 7.47
C LEU A 112 -2.83 6.02 7.60
N LYS A 113 -1.55 6.13 7.98
CA LYS A 113 -0.86 7.43 8.07
C LYS A 113 -0.84 8.16 6.73
N ALA A 114 -0.58 7.43 5.64
CA ALA A 114 -0.66 7.99 4.29
C ALA A 114 -2.08 8.46 3.95
N VAL A 115 -3.11 7.72 4.37
CA VAL A 115 -4.52 8.11 4.20
C VAL A 115 -4.83 9.40 4.94
N MET A 116 -4.49 9.46 6.22
CA MET A 116 -4.77 10.62 7.09
C MET A 116 -4.11 11.89 6.55
N LYS A 117 -2.82 11.79 6.18
CA LYS A 117 -2.10 12.89 5.54
C LYS A 117 -2.70 13.31 4.19
N GLY A 118 -3.32 12.37 3.46
CA GLY A 118 -4.07 12.65 2.25
C GLY A 118 -5.33 13.46 2.53
N LEU A 119 -6.11 13.05 3.52
CA LEU A 119 -7.36 13.71 3.94
C LEU A 119 -7.14 15.13 4.48
N GLU A 120 -6.04 15.36 5.22
CA GLU A 120 -5.67 16.69 5.71
C GLU A 120 -5.43 17.72 4.60
N LYS A 121 -4.97 17.26 3.43
CA LYS A 121 -4.66 18.12 2.28
C LYS A 121 -5.86 18.44 1.39
N LEU A 122 -7.01 17.83 1.66
CA LEU A 122 -8.21 17.99 0.85
C LEU A 122 -9.11 19.12 1.37
N PRO A 123 -9.86 19.81 0.50
CA PRO A 123 -10.93 20.70 0.92
C PRO A 123 -11.94 19.99 1.84
N ALA A 124 -12.55 20.74 2.77
CA ALA A 124 -13.46 20.17 3.76
C ALA A 124 -14.65 19.43 3.14
N GLU A 125 -15.15 19.89 2.00
CA GLU A 125 -16.24 19.25 1.26
C GLU A 125 -15.83 17.90 0.68
N ASP A 126 -14.65 17.81 0.04
CA ASP A 126 -14.13 16.56 -0.51
C ASP A 126 -13.81 15.54 0.58
N ARG A 127 -13.23 16.00 1.69
CA ARG A 127 -12.98 15.16 2.86
C ARG A 127 -14.28 14.56 3.40
N ARG A 128 -15.33 15.38 3.58
CA ARG A 128 -16.66 14.91 4.00
C ARG A 128 -17.26 13.92 3.02
N ARG A 129 -17.13 14.17 1.71
CA ARG A 129 -17.64 13.28 0.67
C ARG A 129 -16.97 11.92 0.71
N ILE A 130 -15.65 11.87 0.90
CA ILE A 130 -14.88 10.61 1.02
C ILE A 130 -15.28 9.88 2.30
N ILE A 131 -15.20 10.55 3.45
CA ILE A 131 -15.50 9.96 4.76
C ILE A 131 -16.94 9.45 4.81
N GLY A 132 -17.92 10.22 4.32
CA GLY A 132 -19.32 9.79 4.23
C GLY A 132 -19.56 8.66 3.22
N GLY A 133 -18.72 8.53 2.19
CA GLY A 133 -18.72 7.36 1.31
C GLY A 133 -18.26 6.09 2.03
N ILE A 134 -17.21 6.22 2.84
CA ILE A 134 -16.64 5.11 3.62
C ILE A 134 -17.60 4.69 4.74
N HIS A 135 -18.17 5.65 5.47
CA HIS A 135 -19.19 5.40 6.50
C HIS A 135 -20.36 4.59 5.96
N ARG A 136 -20.88 4.95 4.78
CA ARG A 136 -21.94 4.19 4.11
C ARG A 136 -21.52 2.78 3.68
N GLU A 137 -20.30 2.63 3.17
CA GLU A 137 -19.79 1.32 2.76
C GLU A 137 -19.56 0.39 3.96
N MET A 138 -19.00 0.92 5.05
CA MET A 138 -18.85 0.17 6.30
C MET A 138 -20.19 -0.25 6.85
N LYS A 139 -21.18 0.64 6.91
CA LYS A 139 -22.55 0.31 7.37
C LYS A 139 -23.19 -0.81 6.54
N LYS A 140 -22.88 -0.86 5.23
CA LYS A 140 -23.35 -1.92 4.34
C LYS A 140 -22.65 -3.26 4.59
N LYS A 141 -21.35 -3.26 4.87
CA LYS A 141 -20.55 -4.48 5.14
C LYS A 141 -20.68 -4.99 6.57
N SER A 142 -21.00 -4.11 7.52
CA SER A 142 -21.23 -4.43 8.93
C SER A 142 -22.66 -4.89 9.22
N ALA A 143 -23.50 -5.08 8.20
CA ALA A 143 -24.89 -5.52 8.39
C ALA A 143 -25.01 -6.81 9.21
N ASP A 144 -23.96 -7.64 9.20
CA ASP A 144 -23.89 -8.91 9.93
C ASP A 144 -22.96 -8.88 11.17
N ASN A 145 -22.38 -7.72 11.54
CA ASN A 145 -21.51 -7.56 12.70
C ASN A 145 -22.06 -6.50 13.70
N PRO A 146 -22.67 -6.93 14.83
CA PRO A 146 -23.29 -6.03 15.81
C PRO A 146 -22.33 -5.04 16.49
N GLU A 147 -21.10 -5.47 16.79
CA GLU A 147 -20.10 -4.60 17.44
C GLU A 147 -19.66 -3.48 16.49
N MET A 148 -19.49 -3.80 15.22
CA MET A 148 -19.15 -2.83 14.19
C MET A 148 -20.32 -1.87 13.89
N GLN A 149 -21.58 -2.34 13.96
CA GLN A 149 -22.76 -1.45 13.81
C GLN A 149 -22.82 -0.38 14.88
N LEU A 150 -22.53 -0.73 16.13
CA LEU A 150 -22.58 0.20 17.27
C LEU A 150 -21.57 1.34 17.14
N LEU A 151 -20.39 1.06 16.56
CA LEU A 151 -19.40 2.08 16.21
C LEU A 151 -19.84 2.98 15.05
N LEU A 152 -20.61 2.43 14.10
CA LEU A 152 -21.00 3.08 12.85
C LEU A 152 -22.35 3.79 12.89
N ASP A 153 -23.18 3.56 13.91
CA ASP A 153 -24.47 4.24 14.07
C ASP A 153 -24.37 5.71 14.52
N GLN A 154 -23.14 6.20 14.70
CA GLN A 154 -22.87 7.63 14.83
C GLN A 154 -23.19 8.37 13.52
N ASP A 155 -23.67 9.61 13.63
CA ASP A 155 -23.92 10.47 12.46
C ASP A 155 -22.62 10.72 11.67
N ALA A 156 -22.71 11.06 10.38
CA ALA A 156 -21.55 11.18 9.51
C ALA A 156 -20.56 12.30 9.93
N ALA A 157 -21.02 13.35 10.63
CA ALA A 157 -20.17 14.43 11.11
C ALA A 157 -19.43 14.05 12.40
N SER A 158 -20.10 13.33 13.29
CA SER A 158 -19.52 12.67 14.46
C SER A 158 -18.51 11.61 14.01
N PHE A 159 -18.84 10.84 12.97
CA PHE A 159 -17.92 9.90 12.33
C PHE A 159 -16.70 10.61 11.73
N GLU A 160 -16.84 11.75 11.03
CA GLU A 160 -15.68 12.54 10.54
C GLU A 160 -14.76 12.95 11.70
N LYS A 161 -15.32 13.45 12.80
CA LYS A 161 -14.57 13.90 13.96
C LYS A 161 -13.82 12.74 14.63
N THR A 162 -14.50 11.62 14.86
CA THR A 162 -13.91 10.39 15.41
C THR A 162 -12.90 9.76 14.44
N PHE A 163 -13.18 9.80 13.14
CA PHE A 163 -12.30 9.25 12.09
C PHE A 163 -10.95 9.97 12.10
N THR A 164 -11.00 11.30 12.16
CA THR A 164 -9.82 12.16 12.07
C THR A 164 -9.03 12.19 13.37
N LYS A 165 -9.71 12.08 14.52
CA LYS A 165 -9.09 12.22 15.85
C LYS A 165 -8.69 10.88 16.48
N ASP A 166 -9.53 9.87 16.34
CA ASP A 166 -9.50 8.68 17.20
C ASP A 166 -9.31 7.39 16.41
N ILE A 167 -9.67 7.33 15.12
CA ILE A 167 -9.50 6.11 14.31
C ILE A 167 -8.03 5.77 14.05
N GLY A 168 -7.17 6.78 13.88
CA GLY A 168 -5.72 6.57 13.84
C GLY A 168 -5.21 5.78 15.04
N THR A 169 -5.71 6.15 16.23
CA THR A 169 -5.37 5.52 17.52
C THR A 169 -6.05 4.16 17.67
N PHE A 170 -7.34 4.06 17.34
CA PHE A 170 -8.09 2.81 17.33
C PHE A 170 -7.41 1.74 16.48
N PHE A 171 -6.96 2.09 15.27
CA PHE A 171 -6.27 1.17 14.39
C PHE A 171 -4.90 0.74 14.94
N LYS A 172 -4.18 1.62 15.64
CA LYS A 172 -2.90 1.24 16.27
C LYS A 172 -3.11 0.23 17.38
N GLU A 173 -4.12 0.47 18.22
CA GLU A 173 -4.43 -0.34 19.41
C GLU A 173 -5.29 -1.58 19.11
N ALA A 174 -5.88 -1.67 17.91
CA ALA A 174 -6.74 -2.78 17.52
C ALA A 174 -6.02 -4.15 17.49
N PRO A 175 -6.72 -5.24 17.84
CA PRO A 175 -6.21 -6.60 17.71
C PRO A 175 -5.99 -6.98 16.23
N LEU A 176 -5.16 -7.99 16.00
CA LEU A 176 -4.70 -8.39 14.67
C LEU A 176 -5.86 -8.76 13.72
N SER A 177 -6.85 -9.50 14.21
CA SER A 177 -8.05 -9.89 13.47
C SER A 177 -8.81 -8.68 12.93
N MET A 178 -9.00 -7.68 13.79
CA MET A 178 -9.67 -6.44 13.43
C MET A 178 -8.87 -5.64 12.38
N LYS A 179 -7.54 -5.57 12.52
CA LYS A 179 -6.67 -4.92 11.52
C LYS A 179 -6.78 -5.59 10.14
N LEU A 180 -6.87 -6.92 10.10
CA LEU A 180 -7.07 -7.69 8.86
C LEU A 180 -8.40 -7.38 8.18
N GLU A 181 -9.49 -7.38 8.95
CA GLU A 181 -10.83 -7.07 8.43
C GLU A 181 -10.91 -5.65 7.85
N MET A 182 -10.16 -4.72 8.44
CA MET A 182 -10.21 -3.31 8.07
C MET A 182 -9.17 -2.88 7.02
N ALA A 183 -8.16 -3.71 6.70
CA ALA A 183 -7.13 -3.37 5.71
C ALA A 183 -7.70 -3.02 4.31
N PRO A 184 -8.66 -3.77 3.74
CA PRO A 184 -9.24 -3.45 2.43
C PRO A 184 -9.97 -2.10 2.41
N MET A 185 -10.49 -1.67 3.57
CA MET A 185 -11.14 -0.38 3.69
C MET A 185 -10.13 0.75 3.52
N LEU A 186 -9.00 0.70 4.25
CA LEU A 186 -7.95 1.73 4.17
C LEU A 186 -7.41 1.90 2.76
N GLU A 187 -7.23 0.79 2.05
CA GLU A 187 -6.84 0.80 0.65
C GLU A 187 -7.91 1.49 -0.22
N GLY A 188 -9.18 1.12 -0.07
CA GLY A 188 -10.29 1.78 -0.76
C GLY A 188 -10.34 3.30 -0.55
N MET A 189 -9.90 3.80 0.61
CA MET A 189 -9.76 5.23 0.87
C MET A 189 -8.67 5.87 0.02
N GLN A 190 -7.49 5.24 -0.05
CA GLN A 190 -6.37 5.73 -0.86
C GLN A 190 -6.75 5.81 -2.34
N GLY A 191 -7.41 4.79 -2.87
CA GLY A 191 -7.89 4.78 -4.26
C GLY A 191 -8.84 5.93 -4.56
N ARG A 192 -9.81 6.21 -3.68
CA ARG A 192 -10.73 7.35 -3.81
C ARG A 192 -10.02 8.69 -3.80
N MET A 193 -9.03 8.87 -2.91
CA MET A 193 -8.26 10.12 -2.84
C MET A 193 -7.38 10.35 -4.07
N GLN A 194 -6.79 9.29 -4.62
CA GLN A 194 -6.00 9.39 -5.85
C GLN A 194 -6.88 9.70 -7.07
N GLY A 195 -8.06 9.09 -7.18
CA GLY A 195 -9.02 9.38 -8.25
C GLY A 195 -9.51 10.83 -8.30
N MET A 196 -9.42 11.57 -7.19
CA MET A 196 -9.74 13.01 -7.14
C MET A 196 -8.57 13.91 -7.54
N ARG A 197 -7.32 13.46 -7.39
CA ARG A 197 -6.14 14.21 -7.85
C ARG A 197 -5.98 14.23 -9.37
N MET A 198 -6.67 13.32 -10.07
CA MET A 198 -6.67 13.24 -11.55
C MET A 198 -7.84 13.98 -12.20
N ARG A 199 -8.60 14.81 -11.46
CA ARG A 199 -9.64 15.70 -12.02
C ARG A 199 -9.27 17.15 -11.84
#